data_AF-A0A3Q2QKT2-F1
#
_entry.id   AF-A0A3Q2QKT2-F1
#
_cell.length_a   1.000
_cell.length_b   1.000
_cell.length_c   1.000
_cell.angle_alpha   90.00
_cell.angle_beta   90.00
_cell.angle_gamma   90.00
#
_symmetry.space_group_name_H-M   'P 1'
#
loop_
_entity.id
_entity.type
_entity.pdbx_description
1 polymer ?
#
loop_
_entity_poly.entity_id
_entity_poly.type
_entity_poly.pdbx_seq_one_letter_code
_entity_poly.pdbx_strand_id
1 'polypeptide(L)'
;MAGITLGRTLLLCTLLLWGFQVCCGAITVKVSPKVEVNRGDTAKLPCEYSGTSLDDIVVTWYITEEESDQRKRVAYRKTSGHHESDPESPLFGQVSISEDFTLTVTSVKPSNQLTFYCEVTAGKDGSGEASTKLEVFVAPQKPEIKKPSSQAISVGASSSSEIGTCTTMNGFPAPRIIWFKDNMPLPEVKDKKENTYMVPSTVKEASGLFTIKSVLYMKPTKADKDSLFHCTVEYSLAGEQNKNIQMKSEPMKIELHYPFEHVMFDLLNATDVKEGDDVTLKCATDGNPQPFFDFYKQVQNEAKKMEGAEGLLTLKSVKRTDSGNYTCIATDFELDEKSAYKILVVNYIDQMSVTPADPKSVKLGDKVEWQCKTKASKPHTVQWKKGSTVLSQDGTLSIESVTYENAGEYVCVGAVSDVPGLTAQASVNLTVTGQPQIENPAFGEVTKEGEEVTLKCSAYGYPSPKFTWKPSAKETISREDNKIVSTATFEATADIMAKGVTCEVSNEYGTDSKTLFVKVKRADKQQGGPSAVVVAVVVCVLLLLLLVSLIYFLSKKTTMCSKKDKQEPASSNVNDIVVEMKSDKANEEAGLLNKKVSTEQ
;
A
#
# COMPACT_ATOMS: atom_id res chain seq x y z
N MET A 1 17.47 80.68 -55.76
CA MET A 1 17.56 81.45 -57.03
C MET A 1 16.56 80.85 -58.03
N ALA A 2 16.40 81.44 -59.22
CA ALA A 2 15.31 81.17 -60.18
C ALA A 2 15.12 79.68 -60.58
N GLY A 3 13.96 79.23 -61.08
CA GLY A 3 12.67 79.92 -61.27
C GLY A 3 12.10 79.88 -62.71
N ILE A 4 10.77 80.01 -62.82
CA ILE A 4 9.98 80.39 -64.02
C ILE A 4 9.70 79.31 -65.09
N THR A 5 8.51 78.70 -64.96
CA THR A 5 7.48 78.32 -65.96
C THR A 5 7.79 78.12 -67.45
N LEU A 6 7.23 77.05 -68.03
CA LEU A 6 6.22 77.04 -69.12
C LEU A 6 5.64 75.60 -69.23
N GLY A 7 4.44 75.29 -69.76
CA GLY A 7 3.33 76.11 -70.27
C GLY A 7 2.08 75.22 -70.48
N ARG A 8 0.87 75.80 -70.57
CA ARG A 8 -0.42 75.06 -70.67
C ARG A 8 -0.69 74.47 -72.07
N THR A 9 -1.04 73.20 -72.15
CA THR A 9 -1.86 72.61 -73.25
C THR A 9 -2.56 71.32 -72.79
N LEU A 10 -3.57 70.86 -73.54
CA LEU A 10 -4.33 69.61 -73.34
C LEU A 10 -5.21 69.49 -72.07
N LEU A 11 -5.77 70.60 -71.59
CA LEU A 11 -6.93 70.56 -70.66
C LEU A 11 -8.25 70.46 -71.47
N LEU A 12 -8.38 69.41 -72.29
CA LEU A 12 -9.47 69.25 -73.26
C LEU A 12 -9.73 67.77 -73.64
N CYS A 13 -9.72 66.86 -72.66
CA CYS A 13 -10.03 65.43 -72.86
C CYS A 13 -10.73 64.80 -71.63
N THR A 14 -11.53 65.58 -70.91
CA THR A 14 -12.07 65.22 -69.57
C THR A 14 -13.59 65.28 -69.45
N LEU A 15 -14.33 65.50 -70.55
CA LEU A 15 -15.79 65.74 -70.54
C LEU A 15 -16.59 64.99 -71.63
N LEU A 16 -15.99 63.97 -72.28
CA LEU A 16 -16.69 63.13 -73.27
C LEU A 16 -16.35 61.63 -73.08
N LEU A 17 -16.68 61.09 -71.90
CA LEU A 17 -16.79 59.63 -71.68
C LEU A 17 -17.71 59.23 -70.49
N TRP A 18 -18.58 60.13 -70.04
CA TRP A 18 -19.80 59.74 -69.32
C TRP A 18 -20.87 59.46 -70.37
N GLY A 19 -21.14 58.18 -70.65
CA GLY A 19 -22.07 57.81 -71.73
C GLY A 19 -21.85 56.47 -72.42
N PHE A 20 -20.93 55.62 -71.96
CA PHE A 20 -20.91 54.19 -72.32
C PHE A 20 -20.42 53.33 -71.15
N GLN A 21 -21.20 53.28 -70.07
CA GLN A 21 -21.11 52.18 -69.12
C GLN A 21 -21.77 50.94 -69.74
N VAL A 22 -21.07 50.35 -70.71
CA VAL A 22 -21.40 49.02 -71.22
C VAL A 22 -21.20 48.06 -70.05
N CYS A 23 -22.30 47.52 -69.53
CA CYS A 23 -22.24 46.34 -68.67
C CYS A 23 -21.83 45.15 -69.53
N CYS A 24 -20.52 44.99 -69.76
CA CYS A 24 -19.96 43.67 -70.03
C CYS A 24 -20.34 42.79 -68.82
N GLY A 25 -21.06 41.69 -69.06
CA GLY A 25 -21.60 40.80 -68.05
C GLY A 25 -20.54 39.93 -67.38
N ALA A 26 -19.48 40.56 -66.85
CA ALA A 26 -18.28 39.90 -66.36
C ALA A 26 -18.62 38.83 -65.31
N ILE A 27 -18.40 37.57 -65.68
CA ILE A 27 -18.70 36.41 -64.85
C ILE A 27 -17.78 36.41 -63.65
N THR A 28 -18.36 36.56 -62.46
CA THR A 28 -17.60 36.47 -61.20
C THR A 28 -17.66 35.04 -60.70
N VAL A 29 -16.54 34.33 -60.78
CA VAL A 29 -16.35 32.97 -60.27
C VAL A 29 -15.82 33.01 -58.84
N LYS A 30 -16.25 32.05 -58.01
CA LYS A 30 -15.83 31.89 -56.61
C LYS A 30 -15.57 30.42 -56.32
N VAL A 31 -14.43 30.16 -55.69
CA VAL A 31 -14.04 28.88 -55.11
C VAL A 31 -13.42 29.13 -53.74
N SER A 32 -13.42 28.14 -52.85
CA SER A 32 -12.59 28.21 -51.63
C SER A 32 -11.11 28.31 -52.02
N PRO A 33 -10.29 29.21 -51.45
CA PRO A 33 -8.90 29.40 -51.88
C PRO A 33 -8.03 28.15 -51.63
N LYS A 34 -8.43 27.33 -50.67
CA LYS A 34 -7.95 25.95 -50.52
C LYS A 34 -9.06 25.02 -50.08
N VAL A 35 -8.86 23.72 -50.31
CA VAL A 35 -9.67 22.62 -49.79
C VAL A 35 -8.73 21.63 -49.12
N GLU A 36 -9.01 21.27 -47.87
CA GLU A 36 -8.23 20.30 -47.10
C GLU A 36 -8.90 18.92 -47.12
N VAL A 37 -8.14 17.85 -47.31
CA VAL A 37 -8.67 16.48 -47.40
C VAL A 37 -7.66 15.47 -46.86
N ASN A 38 -8.10 14.37 -46.25
CA ASN A 38 -7.18 13.28 -45.88
C ASN A 38 -7.02 12.28 -47.03
N ARG A 39 -5.91 11.55 -47.08
CA ARG A 39 -5.68 10.52 -48.10
C ARG A 39 -6.77 9.44 -48.04
N GLY A 40 -7.32 9.10 -49.21
CA GLY A 40 -8.39 8.13 -49.38
C GLY A 40 -9.79 8.74 -49.32
N ASP A 41 -9.96 9.89 -48.66
CA ASP A 41 -11.21 10.65 -48.68
C ASP A 41 -11.49 11.21 -50.10
N THR A 42 -12.69 11.76 -50.28
CA THR A 42 -13.13 12.38 -51.52
C THR A 42 -13.17 13.90 -51.36
N ALA A 43 -12.33 14.61 -52.10
CA ALA A 43 -12.36 16.07 -52.14
C ALA A 43 -13.50 16.57 -53.02
N LYS A 44 -14.17 17.64 -52.58
CA LYS A 44 -15.14 18.38 -53.38
C LYS A 44 -14.66 19.82 -53.56
N LEU A 45 -14.53 20.23 -54.81
CA LEU A 45 -14.16 21.59 -55.20
C LEU A 45 -15.42 22.23 -55.82
N PRO A 46 -16.25 22.94 -55.03
CA PRO A 46 -17.39 23.66 -55.56
C PRO A 46 -16.92 24.87 -56.39
N CYS A 47 -17.64 25.17 -57.46
CA CYS A 47 -17.42 26.37 -58.28
C CYS A 47 -18.73 27.16 -58.39
N GLU A 48 -18.85 28.19 -57.57
CA GLU A 48 -19.96 29.14 -57.62
C GLU A 48 -19.66 30.21 -58.67
N TYR A 49 -20.67 30.65 -59.41
CA TYR A 49 -20.53 31.76 -60.36
C TYR A 49 -21.75 32.68 -60.36
N SER A 50 -21.55 33.90 -60.81
CA SER A 50 -22.59 34.93 -60.90
C SER A 50 -22.34 35.85 -62.10
N GLY A 51 -23.41 36.20 -62.81
CA GLY A 51 -23.37 36.98 -64.05
C GLY A 51 -24.77 37.45 -64.46
N THR A 52 -24.86 38.32 -65.47
CA THR A 52 -26.11 38.98 -65.90
C THR A 52 -26.92 38.21 -66.94
N SER A 53 -26.30 37.22 -67.59
CA SER A 53 -26.87 36.36 -68.62
C SER A 53 -26.20 34.98 -68.45
N LEU A 54 -27.00 33.92 -68.41
CA LEU A 54 -26.57 32.58 -67.94
C LEU A 54 -26.97 31.46 -68.93
N ASP A 55 -27.09 31.79 -70.22
CA ASP A 55 -27.42 30.84 -71.29
C ASP A 55 -26.15 30.14 -71.84
N ASP A 56 -26.25 28.83 -72.12
CA ASP A 56 -25.15 27.93 -72.56
C ASP A 56 -23.85 28.05 -71.74
N ILE A 57 -23.96 28.15 -70.41
CA ILE A 57 -22.79 28.10 -69.52
C ILE A 57 -22.02 26.80 -69.72
N VAL A 58 -20.70 26.95 -69.92
CA VAL A 58 -19.72 25.87 -69.83
C VAL A 58 -18.82 26.13 -68.62
N VAL A 59 -18.76 25.17 -67.70
CA VAL A 59 -17.78 25.16 -66.60
C VAL A 59 -16.70 24.16 -66.94
N THR A 60 -15.44 24.60 -66.95
CA THR A 60 -14.26 23.78 -67.26
C THR A 60 -13.29 23.82 -66.09
N TRP A 61 -12.83 22.66 -65.65
CA TRP A 61 -11.79 22.54 -64.63
C TRP A 61 -10.44 22.20 -65.26
N TYR A 62 -9.41 22.91 -64.84
CA TYR A 62 -8.02 22.72 -65.22
C TYR A 62 -7.12 22.47 -64.00
N ILE A 63 -5.93 21.91 -64.22
CA ILE A 63 -4.82 21.83 -63.27
C ILE A 63 -3.54 22.37 -63.90
N THR A 64 -2.63 22.87 -63.06
CA THR A 64 -1.21 23.03 -63.38
C THR A 64 -0.41 21.91 -62.71
N GLU A 65 0.49 21.27 -63.44
CA GLU A 65 1.48 20.35 -62.86
C GLU A 65 2.65 21.14 -62.26
N GLU A 66 3.36 20.56 -61.29
CA GLU A 66 4.62 21.15 -60.83
C GLU A 66 5.61 21.23 -62.01
N GLU A 67 6.38 22.32 -62.08
CA GLU A 67 7.33 22.64 -63.16
C GLU A 67 6.73 23.06 -64.53
N SER A 68 5.41 23.24 -64.68
CA SER A 68 4.81 23.79 -65.93
C SER A 68 3.59 24.70 -65.73
N ASP A 69 3.64 25.90 -66.31
CA ASP A 69 2.50 26.84 -66.42
C ASP A 69 1.41 26.36 -67.41
N GLN A 70 1.62 25.25 -68.13
CA GLN A 70 0.61 24.72 -69.05
C GLN A 70 -0.56 24.09 -68.28
N ARG A 71 -1.71 24.77 -68.30
CA ARG A 71 -2.98 24.27 -67.80
C ARG A 71 -3.45 23.05 -68.62
N LYS A 72 -3.59 21.89 -67.96
CA LYS A 72 -4.24 20.70 -68.53
C LYS A 72 -5.70 20.64 -68.08
N ARG A 73 -6.62 20.34 -68.98
CA ARG A 73 -8.05 20.15 -68.66
C ARG A 73 -8.24 18.85 -67.87
N VAL A 74 -9.25 18.84 -67.00
CA VAL A 74 -9.57 17.72 -66.10
C VAL A 74 -10.98 17.21 -66.36
N ALA A 75 -11.95 18.11 -66.42
CA ALA A 75 -13.33 17.82 -66.79
C ALA A 75 -14.03 19.11 -67.24
N TYR A 76 -15.14 18.99 -67.96
CA TYR A 76 -16.06 20.10 -68.19
C TYR A 76 -17.52 19.63 -68.14
N ARG A 77 -18.44 20.58 -67.91
CA ARG A 77 -19.89 20.37 -67.90
C ARG A 77 -20.63 21.58 -68.45
N LYS A 78 -21.67 21.31 -69.23
CA LYS A 78 -22.61 22.31 -69.75
C LYS A 78 -23.93 22.31 -68.97
N THR A 79 -24.64 23.44 -68.95
CA THR A 79 -26.04 23.50 -68.46
C THR A 79 -26.99 22.59 -69.22
N SER A 80 -26.67 22.24 -70.47
CA SER A 80 -27.39 21.24 -71.27
C SER A 80 -27.17 19.78 -70.81
N GLY A 81 -26.49 19.54 -69.68
CA GLY A 81 -26.32 18.22 -69.05
C GLY A 81 -25.15 17.40 -69.60
N HIS A 82 -24.62 17.76 -70.77
CA HIS A 82 -23.42 17.14 -71.33
C HIS A 82 -22.20 17.44 -70.45
N HIS A 83 -21.44 16.39 -70.12
CA HIS A 83 -20.26 16.45 -69.26
C HIS A 83 -19.26 15.37 -69.68
N GLU A 84 -17.98 15.63 -69.46
CA GLU A 84 -16.88 14.76 -69.86
C GLU A 84 -15.68 14.98 -68.93
N SER A 85 -15.06 13.89 -68.46
CA SER A 85 -13.75 13.91 -67.80
C SER A 85 -12.68 13.62 -68.85
N ASP A 86 -11.63 14.44 -68.89
CA ASP A 86 -10.68 14.46 -70.01
C ASP A 86 -9.77 13.21 -70.01
N PRO A 87 -9.78 12.36 -71.06
CA PRO A 87 -8.98 11.13 -71.13
C PRO A 87 -7.47 11.32 -71.08
N GLU A 88 -6.95 12.50 -71.45
CA GLU A 88 -5.51 12.80 -71.43
C GLU A 88 -5.08 13.40 -70.08
N SER A 89 -6.01 13.61 -69.14
CA SER A 89 -5.71 14.14 -67.81
C SER A 89 -5.02 13.11 -66.91
N PRO A 90 -3.97 13.47 -66.14
CA PRO A 90 -3.38 12.58 -65.13
C PRO A 90 -4.35 12.21 -63.99
N LEU A 91 -5.50 12.87 -63.93
CA LEU A 91 -6.58 12.60 -62.97
C LEU A 91 -7.73 11.77 -63.55
N PHE A 92 -7.65 11.33 -64.83
CA PHE A 92 -8.69 10.54 -65.47
C PHE A 92 -9.06 9.29 -64.64
N GLY A 93 -10.36 8.95 -64.62
CA GLY A 93 -10.92 7.88 -63.78
C GLY A 93 -10.97 8.16 -62.27
N GLN A 94 -10.33 9.22 -61.76
CA GLN A 94 -10.43 9.65 -60.35
C GLN A 94 -11.35 10.85 -60.16
N VAL A 95 -11.72 11.55 -61.24
CA VAL A 95 -12.49 12.81 -61.24
C VAL A 95 -13.86 12.68 -61.90
N SER A 96 -14.84 13.37 -61.32
CA SER A 96 -16.20 13.51 -61.85
C SER A 96 -16.74 14.93 -61.57
N ILE A 97 -17.68 15.41 -62.38
CA ILE A 97 -18.27 16.75 -62.24
C ILE A 97 -19.79 16.66 -62.03
N SER A 98 -20.24 17.12 -60.87
CA SER A 98 -21.63 17.01 -60.41
C SER A 98 -22.56 18.05 -61.07
N GLU A 99 -23.87 17.95 -60.84
CA GLU A 99 -24.90 18.84 -61.45
C GLU A 99 -24.78 20.31 -61.04
N ASP A 100 -24.23 20.55 -59.85
CA ASP A 100 -23.84 21.84 -59.28
C ASP A 100 -22.46 22.34 -59.78
N PHE A 101 -21.88 21.69 -60.80
CA PHE A 101 -20.54 21.95 -61.35
C PHE A 101 -19.37 21.70 -60.37
N THR A 102 -19.64 21.13 -59.19
CA THR A 102 -18.60 20.72 -58.23
C THR A 102 -17.72 19.62 -58.83
N LEU A 103 -16.41 19.85 -58.88
CA LEU A 103 -15.44 18.80 -59.22
C LEU A 103 -15.22 17.91 -57.99
N THR A 104 -15.44 16.61 -58.16
CA THR A 104 -15.26 15.60 -57.12
C THR A 104 -14.04 14.75 -57.45
N VAL A 105 -13.00 14.82 -56.61
CA VAL A 105 -11.77 14.03 -56.74
C VAL A 105 -11.81 12.89 -55.72
N THR A 106 -11.86 11.65 -56.21
CA THR A 106 -12.03 10.44 -55.37
C THR A 106 -10.69 9.79 -55.02
N SER A 107 -10.63 9.12 -53.87
CA SER A 107 -9.46 8.34 -53.42
C SER A 107 -8.15 9.15 -53.42
N VAL A 108 -8.20 10.34 -52.79
CA VAL A 108 -7.14 11.35 -52.89
C VAL A 108 -5.80 10.83 -52.37
N LYS A 109 -4.71 11.16 -53.08
CA LYS A 109 -3.31 10.80 -52.80
C LYS A 109 -2.47 12.07 -52.64
N PRO A 110 -1.28 12.00 -52.00
CA PRO A 110 -0.36 13.16 -51.90
C PRO A 110 -0.02 13.81 -53.25
N SER A 111 0.02 13.03 -54.33
CA SER A 111 0.25 13.49 -55.70
C SER A 111 -0.91 14.29 -56.32
N ASN A 112 -2.06 14.40 -55.64
CA ASN A 112 -3.17 15.25 -56.06
C ASN A 112 -3.13 16.64 -55.41
N GLN A 113 -2.08 16.96 -54.63
CA GLN A 113 -1.85 18.29 -54.07
C GLN A 113 -1.46 19.27 -55.17
N LEU A 114 -2.45 19.72 -55.94
CA LEU A 114 -2.32 20.58 -57.12
C LEU A 114 -3.17 21.85 -56.96
N THR A 115 -2.87 22.85 -57.80
CA THR A 115 -3.77 23.99 -57.99
C THR A 115 -4.77 23.66 -59.08
N PHE A 116 -6.06 23.69 -58.73
CA PHE A 116 -7.18 23.53 -59.65
C PHE A 116 -7.75 24.91 -60.00
N TYR A 117 -8.10 25.11 -61.27
CA TYR A 117 -8.71 26.34 -61.78
C TYR A 117 -10.10 26.01 -62.30
N CYS A 118 -11.13 26.68 -61.78
CA CYS A 118 -12.45 26.68 -62.39
C CYS A 118 -12.54 27.87 -63.34
N GLU A 119 -12.77 27.60 -64.62
CA GLU A 119 -13.11 28.57 -65.65
C GLU A 119 -14.59 28.44 -66.00
N VAL A 120 -15.31 29.55 -66.06
CA VAL A 120 -16.73 29.60 -66.42
C VAL A 120 -16.88 30.53 -67.61
N THR A 121 -17.50 30.03 -68.69
CA THR A 121 -17.73 30.78 -69.92
C THR A 121 -19.22 30.86 -70.23
N ALA A 122 -19.73 32.06 -70.53
CA ALA A 122 -21.09 32.34 -71.00
C ALA A 122 -21.01 33.02 -72.37
N GLY A 123 -21.61 32.39 -73.40
CA GLY A 123 -21.17 32.54 -74.79
C GLY A 123 -20.96 33.96 -75.36
N LYS A 124 -21.73 34.97 -74.90
CA LYS A 124 -21.59 36.38 -75.35
C LYS A 124 -21.14 37.36 -74.26
N ASP A 125 -21.20 36.94 -73.01
CA ASP A 125 -20.96 37.81 -71.85
C ASP A 125 -19.51 37.71 -71.32
N GLY A 126 -18.80 36.64 -71.71
CA GLY A 126 -17.35 36.48 -71.53
C GLY A 126 -16.97 35.20 -70.79
N SER A 127 -15.82 35.23 -70.15
CA SER A 127 -15.36 34.20 -69.21
C SER A 127 -14.89 34.83 -67.90
N GLY A 128 -14.85 34.02 -66.85
CA GLY A 128 -14.21 34.33 -65.58
C GLY A 128 -13.55 33.07 -65.01
N GLU A 129 -12.58 33.25 -64.12
CA GLU A 129 -11.88 32.15 -63.47
C GLU A 129 -11.61 32.40 -61.98
N ALA A 130 -11.45 31.32 -61.22
CA ALA A 130 -10.90 31.33 -59.87
C ALA A 130 -10.15 30.02 -59.58
N SER A 131 -9.16 30.05 -58.69
CA SER A 131 -8.32 28.90 -58.36
C SER A 131 -8.38 28.47 -56.89
N THR A 132 -8.25 27.17 -56.68
CA THR A 132 -8.25 26.51 -55.38
C THR A 132 -7.07 25.54 -55.28
N LYS A 133 -6.37 25.54 -54.14
CA LYS A 133 -5.32 24.58 -53.86
C LYS A 133 -5.89 23.39 -53.08
N LEU A 134 -5.70 22.17 -53.59
CA LEU A 134 -6.01 20.97 -52.83
C LEU A 134 -4.85 20.65 -51.88
N GLU A 135 -5.08 20.67 -50.56
CA GLU A 135 -4.08 20.33 -49.54
C GLU A 135 -4.41 18.95 -48.94
N VAL A 136 -3.45 18.02 -49.02
CA VAL A 136 -3.66 16.61 -48.68
C VAL A 136 -2.94 16.25 -47.38
N PHE A 137 -3.63 15.52 -46.49
CA PHE A 137 -3.11 15.15 -45.17
C PHE A 137 -3.12 13.63 -44.95
N VAL A 138 -2.10 13.14 -44.25
CA VAL A 138 -1.91 11.71 -43.93
C VAL A 138 -1.35 11.61 -42.52
N ALA A 139 -2.14 11.01 -41.63
CA ALA A 139 -1.70 10.69 -40.27
C ALA A 139 -0.47 9.76 -40.34
N PRO A 140 0.63 10.09 -39.64
CA PRO A 140 1.78 9.21 -39.55
C PRO A 140 1.48 7.99 -38.66
N GLN A 141 2.30 6.94 -38.77
CA GLN A 141 2.26 5.81 -37.85
C GLN A 141 2.71 6.24 -36.43
N LYS A 142 2.23 5.54 -35.39
CA LYS A 142 2.63 5.82 -34.01
C LYS A 142 4.17 5.77 -33.88
N PRO A 143 4.82 6.79 -33.27
CA PRO A 143 6.26 6.79 -33.14
C PRO A 143 6.77 5.63 -32.26
N GLU A 144 7.80 4.96 -32.75
CA GLU A 144 8.53 3.92 -32.02
C GLU A 144 9.92 4.42 -31.62
N ILE A 145 10.38 4.07 -30.42
CA ILE A 145 11.76 4.29 -30.01
C ILE A 145 12.51 2.96 -30.00
N LYS A 146 13.63 2.93 -30.73
CA LYS A 146 14.61 1.85 -30.70
C LYS A 146 15.74 2.27 -29.77
N LYS A 147 16.00 1.45 -28.74
CA LYS A 147 17.14 1.60 -27.83
C LYS A 147 18.47 1.50 -28.60
N PRO A 148 19.57 2.07 -28.09
CA PRO A 148 20.91 1.84 -28.64
C PRO A 148 21.29 0.35 -28.58
N SER A 149 22.26 -0.06 -29.40
CA SER A 149 22.78 -1.43 -29.42
C SER A 149 23.76 -1.75 -28.28
N SER A 150 24.28 -0.73 -27.59
CA SER A 150 25.06 -0.86 -26.36
C SER A 150 24.13 -1.10 -25.17
N GLN A 151 24.40 -2.15 -24.38
CA GLN A 151 23.50 -2.61 -23.32
C GLN A 151 23.38 -1.62 -22.14
N ALA A 152 24.44 -0.88 -21.82
CA ALA A 152 24.43 0.17 -20.79
C ALA A 152 25.27 1.39 -21.24
N ILE A 153 25.03 2.55 -20.62
CA ILE A 153 25.66 3.84 -20.95
C ILE A 153 26.44 4.36 -19.74
N SER A 154 27.74 4.61 -19.89
CA SER A 154 28.59 5.13 -18.79
C SER A 154 28.39 6.63 -18.57
N VAL A 155 28.06 7.01 -17.33
CA VAL A 155 28.08 8.40 -16.85
C VAL A 155 29.52 8.91 -16.79
N GLY A 156 29.72 10.23 -16.96
CA GLY A 156 31.04 10.86 -16.87
C GLY A 156 31.86 10.84 -18.17
N ALA A 157 31.46 10.04 -19.17
CA ALA A 157 32.09 9.97 -20.49
C ALA A 157 32.35 11.35 -21.11
N SER A 158 33.45 11.51 -21.84
CA SER A 158 33.85 12.80 -22.43
C SER A 158 32.88 13.29 -23.52
N SER A 159 32.22 12.37 -24.23
CA SER A 159 31.26 12.62 -25.30
C SER A 159 29.82 12.21 -24.94
N SER A 160 28.85 12.81 -25.62
CA SER A 160 27.42 12.44 -25.56
C SER A 160 27.19 11.06 -26.22
N SER A 161 26.41 10.21 -25.56
CA SER A 161 26.07 8.84 -26.00
C SER A 161 24.68 8.78 -26.66
N GLU A 162 24.42 7.78 -27.52
CA GLU A 162 23.08 7.58 -28.10
C GLU A 162 22.11 7.11 -27.02
N ILE A 163 21.09 7.90 -26.74
CA ILE A 163 19.98 7.57 -25.82
C ILE A 163 18.94 6.71 -26.55
N GLY A 164 18.73 6.97 -27.84
CA GLY A 164 17.92 6.13 -28.71
C GLY A 164 17.49 6.82 -30.01
N THR A 165 16.87 6.01 -30.86
CA THR A 165 16.35 6.39 -32.18
C THR A 165 14.81 6.41 -32.13
N CYS A 166 14.19 7.58 -32.23
CA CYS A 166 12.74 7.72 -32.46
C CYS A 166 12.47 7.69 -33.97
N THR A 167 11.48 6.93 -34.42
CA THR A 167 11.08 6.84 -35.84
C THR A 167 9.56 6.86 -35.97
N THR A 168 9.05 7.56 -36.98
CA THR A 168 7.64 7.50 -37.41
C THR A 168 7.57 7.52 -38.93
N MET A 169 6.57 6.83 -39.49
CA MET A 169 6.50 6.53 -40.93
C MET A 169 5.21 7.02 -41.58
N ASN A 170 5.24 7.16 -42.91
CA ASN A 170 4.06 7.40 -43.76
C ASN A 170 3.25 8.69 -43.51
N GLY A 171 3.84 9.72 -42.87
CA GLY A 171 3.18 11.02 -42.64
C GLY A 171 3.24 11.95 -43.85
N PHE A 172 2.22 12.80 -44.05
CA PHE A 172 2.26 13.88 -45.04
C PHE A 172 1.31 15.03 -44.64
N PRO A 173 1.72 16.32 -44.69
CA PRO A 173 3.08 16.83 -44.89
C PRO A 173 4.11 16.25 -43.90
N ALA A 174 5.40 16.54 -44.10
CA ALA A 174 6.47 16.01 -43.25
C ALA A 174 6.25 16.38 -41.77
N PRO A 175 6.06 15.40 -40.85
CA PRO A 175 5.80 15.69 -39.45
C PRO A 175 7.09 16.09 -38.70
N ARG A 176 6.99 16.36 -37.39
CA ARG A 176 8.10 16.76 -36.52
C ARG A 176 8.21 15.87 -35.29
N ILE A 177 9.41 15.39 -34.96
CA ILE A 177 9.70 14.68 -33.70
C ILE A 177 10.26 15.66 -32.67
N ILE A 178 9.60 15.76 -31.51
CA ILE A 178 10.11 16.41 -30.29
C ILE A 178 10.45 15.32 -29.27
N TRP A 179 11.62 15.41 -28.64
CA TRP A 179 12.02 14.51 -27.55
C TRP A 179 11.62 15.06 -26.18
N PHE A 180 11.28 14.17 -25.26
CA PHE A 180 10.90 14.48 -23.89
C PHE A 180 11.70 13.63 -22.91
N LYS A 181 12.12 14.25 -21.79
CA LYS A 181 12.70 13.60 -20.61
C LYS A 181 11.82 13.98 -19.42
N ASP A 182 11.28 13.00 -18.71
CA ASP A 182 10.47 13.21 -17.49
C ASP A 182 9.28 14.17 -17.71
N ASN A 183 8.66 14.06 -18.90
CA ASN A 183 7.58 14.92 -19.42
C ASN A 183 7.96 16.38 -19.73
N MET A 184 9.23 16.78 -19.57
CA MET A 184 9.74 18.06 -20.06
C MET A 184 10.30 17.91 -21.50
N PRO A 185 10.00 18.82 -22.43
CA PRO A 185 10.58 18.79 -23.77
C PRO A 185 12.07 19.14 -23.74
N LEU A 186 12.88 18.41 -24.51
CA LEU A 186 14.30 18.70 -24.71
C LEU A 186 14.49 19.76 -25.82
N PRO A 187 15.50 20.64 -25.72
CA PRO A 187 15.74 21.67 -26.74
C PRO A 187 16.26 21.05 -28.04
N GLU A 188 15.75 21.50 -29.20
CA GLU A 188 16.09 20.97 -30.54
C GLU A 188 17.49 21.39 -31.04
N VAL A 189 18.52 21.12 -30.25
CA VAL A 189 19.93 21.40 -30.54
C VAL A 189 20.45 20.46 -31.63
N LYS A 190 21.20 21.01 -32.59
CA LYS A 190 21.82 20.26 -33.70
C LYS A 190 23.37 20.29 -33.72
N ASP A 191 24.02 21.10 -32.87
CA ASP A 191 25.48 21.08 -32.73
C ASP A 191 25.90 19.86 -31.91
N LYS A 192 26.82 19.06 -32.46
CA LYS A 192 27.34 17.83 -31.84
C LYS A 192 28.31 18.10 -30.68
N LYS A 193 28.71 19.36 -30.46
CA LYS A 193 29.54 19.79 -29.32
C LYS A 193 28.76 19.87 -28.01
N GLU A 194 27.43 19.96 -28.08
CA GLU A 194 26.59 20.16 -26.91
C GLU A 194 26.36 18.87 -26.11
N ASN A 195 26.12 19.02 -24.80
CA ASN A 195 25.82 17.90 -23.90
C ASN A 195 24.48 17.19 -24.22
N THR A 196 23.66 17.76 -25.09
CA THR A 196 22.42 17.16 -25.60
C THR A 196 22.17 17.68 -27.01
N TYR A 197 22.01 16.80 -27.99
CA TYR A 197 21.71 17.17 -29.37
C TYR A 197 20.91 16.08 -30.09
N MET A 198 20.24 16.47 -31.16
CA MET A 198 19.42 15.58 -32.00
C MET A 198 19.91 15.57 -33.44
N VAL A 199 19.95 14.38 -34.03
CA VAL A 199 20.25 14.16 -35.45
C VAL A 199 18.96 13.75 -36.16
N PRO A 200 18.20 14.70 -36.76
CA PRO A 200 17.03 14.39 -37.55
C PRO A 200 17.43 13.85 -38.94
N SER A 201 16.57 13.01 -39.49
CA SER A 201 16.63 12.49 -40.86
C SER A 201 15.21 12.39 -41.42
N THR A 202 15.06 12.63 -42.72
CA THR A 202 13.76 12.66 -43.41
C THR A 202 13.91 12.01 -44.77
N VAL A 203 13.08 11.01 -45.05
CA VAL A 203 13.06 10.26 -46.31
C VAL A 203 11.68 10.43 -46.92
N LYS A 204 11.62 10.91 -48.17
CA LYS A 204 10.40 10.85 -48.99
C LYS A 204 10.37 9.48 -49.68
N GLU A 205 9.33 8.70 -49.41
CA GLU A 205 9.13 7.38 -50.00
C GLU A 205 8.58 7.47 -51.42
N ALA A 206 8.64 6.37 -52.18
CA ALA A 206 8.02 6.27 -53.50
C ALA A 206 6.49 6.47 -53.49
N SER A 207 5.86 6.35 -52.32
CA SER A 207 4.45 6.71 -52.06
C SER A 207 4.17 8.22 -52.03
N GLY A 208 5.21 9.05 -52.06
CA GLY A 208 5.16 10.50 -51.85
C GLY A 208 5.12 10.92 -50.38
N LEU A 209 4.97 9.96 -49.45
CA LEU A 209 4.88 10.17 -48.00
C LEU A 209 6.26 10.36 -47.38
N PHE A 210 6.31 10.92 -46.17
CA PHE A 210 7.52 11.12 -45.39
C PHE A 210 7.63 10.11 -44.25
N THR A 211 8.80 9.49 -44.16
CA THR A 211 9.27 8.75 -42.99
C THR A 211 10.39 9.56 -42.34
N ILE A 212 10.26 9.83 -41.04
CA ILE A 212 11.23 10.64 -40.29
C ILE A 212 11.82 9.87 -39.12
N LYS A 213 13.10 10.14 -38.85
CA LYS A 213 13.87 9.59 -37.74
C LYS A 213 14.54 10.73 -37.00
N SER A 214 14.63 10.63 -35.68
CA SER A 214 15.42 11.51 -34.84
C SER A 214 16.24 10.68 -33.86
N VAL A 215 17.55 10.86 -33.85
CA VAL A 215 18.45 10.22 -32.87
C VAL A 215 18.78 11.22 -31.78
N LEU A 216 18.53 10.85 -30.52
CA LEU A 216 18.90 11.66 -29.36
C LEU A 216 20.28 11.23 -28.86
N TYR A 217 21.20 12.19 -28.80
CA TYR A 217 22.48 12.06 -28.12
C TYR A 217 22.47 12.92 -26.86
N MET A 218 22.92 12.37 -25.73
CA MET A 218 22.98 13.07 -24.45
C MET A 218 24.18 12.59 -23.64
N LYS A 219 24.75 13.46 -22.81
CA LYS A 219 25.69 13.10 -21.74
C LYS A 219 24.90 12.93 -20.44
N PRO A 220 24.54 11.70 -20.02
CA PRO A 220 23.71 11.47 -18.84
C PRO A 220 24.46 11.72 -17.53
N THR A 221 23.68 11.96 -16.48
CA THR A 221 24.15 12.09 -15.09
C THR A 221 23.59 10.97 -14.21
N LYS A 222 24.15 10.79 -13.01
CA LYS A 222 23.67 9.82 -11.99
C LYS A 222 22.21 10.05 -11.57
N ALA A 223 21.69 11.27 -11.71
CA ALA A 223 20.28 11.58 -11.48
C ALA A 223 19.34 10.96 -12.54
N ASP A 224 19.85 10.68 -13.74
CA ASP A 224 19.05 10.27 -14.89
C ASP A 224 18.72 8.75 -14.89
N LYS A 225 19.17 8.01 -13.87
CA LYS A 225 19.02 6.55 -13.75
C LYS A 225 17.57 6.05 -13.77
N ASP A 226 16.63 6.92 -13.38
CA ASP A 226 15.20 6.63 -13.39
C ASP A 226 14.42 7.44 -14.44
N SER A 227 15.11 8.28 -15.22
CA SER A 227 14.46 9.17 -16.19
C SER A 227 13.73 8.41 -17.30
N LEU A 228 12.53 8.89 -17.63
CA LEU A 228 11.67 8.36 -18.68
C LEU A 228 11.79 9.22 -19.95
N PHE A 229 12.32 8.60 -20.99
CA PHE A 229 12.46 9.21 -22.31
C PHE A 229 11.31 8.78 -23.21
N HIS A 230 10.64 9.74 -23.85
CA HIS A 230 9.67 9.48 -24.92
C HIS A 230 9.84 10.50 -26.04
N CYS A 231 9.24 10.23 -27.20
CA CYS A 231 9.12 11.20 -28.27
C CYS A 231 7.65 11.48 -28.58
N THR A 232 7.37 12.71 -28.99
CA THR A 232 6.06 13.17 -29.44
C THR A 232 6.20 13.60 -30.89
N VAL A 233 5.26 13.18 -31.74
CA VAL A 233 5.18 13.57 -33.14
C VAL A 233 4.09 14.62 -33.29
N GLU A 234 4.47 15.82 -33.74
CA GLU A 234 3.55 16.86 -34.19
C GLU A 234 3.23 16.66 -35.68
N TYR A 235 1.95 16.71 -36.05
CA TYR A 235 1.46 16.54 -37.42
C TYR A 235 0.11 17.26 -37.63
N SER A 236 -0.33 17.35 -38.88
CA SER A 236 -1.56 18.07 -39.28
C SER A 236 -2.58 17.14 -39.92
N LEU A 237 -3.87 17.45 -39.76
CA LEU A 237 -5.01 16.78 -40.42
C LEU A 237 -5.99 17.80 -41.00
N ALA A 238 -6.77 17.38 -42.00
CA ALA A 238 -7.74 18.24 -42.66
C ALA A 238 -8.78 18.80 -41.67
N GLY A 239 -8.98 20.12 -41.68
CA GLY A 239 -9.86 20.83 -40.74
C GLY A 239 -9.26 21.09 -39.35
N GLU A 240 -8.05 20.60 -39.08
CA GLU A 240 -7.42 20.67 -37.76
C GLU A 240 -6.07 21.41 -37.72
N GLN A 241 -5.68 22.14 -38.77
CA GLN A 241 -4.37 22.83 -38.88
C GLN A 241 -4.00 23.75 -37.69
N ASN A 242 -5.00 24.33 -37.01
CA ASN A 242 -4.82 25.20 -35.85
C ASN A 242 -4.76 24.44 -34.51
N LYS A 243 -4.86 23.11 -34.52
CA LYS A 243 -4.67 22.23 -33.36
C LYS A 243 -3.28 21.61 -33.44
N ASN A 244 -2.54 21.62 -32.33
CA ASN A 244 -1.28 20.87 -32.25
C ASN A 244 -1.61 19.39 -32.02
N ILE A 245 -1.75 18.61 -33.10
CA ILE A 245 -2.08 17.19 -33.02
C ILE A 245 -0.81 16.41 -32.71
N GLN A 246 -0.83 15.67 -31.59
CA GLN A 246 0.35 15.03 -31.02
C GLN A 246 0.14 13.54 -30.77
N MET A 247 1.01 12.71 -31.35
CA MET A 247 1.10 11.27 -31.04
C MET A 247 2.35 10.99 -30.23
N LYS A 248 2.20 10.34 -29.07
CA LYS A 248 3.32 9.95 -28.19
C LYS A 248 3.78 8.52 -28.47
N SER A 249 5.08 8.28 -28.32
CA SER A 249 5.65 6.93 -28.26
C SER A 249 5.33 6.27 -26.93
N GLU A 250 5.60 4.97 -26.82
CA GLU A 250 5.82 4.38 -25.50
C GLU A 250 7.07 5.01 -24.85
N PRO A 251 7.11 5.15 -23.51
CA PRO A 251 8.28 5.64 -22.80
C PRO A 251 9.31 4.52 -22.59
N MET A 252 10.59 4.90 -22.48
CA MET A 252 11.68 3.99 -22.13
C MET A 252 12.55 4.53 -21.00
N LYS A 253 13.17 3.63 -20.23
CA LYS A 253 14.35 3.90 -19.41
C LYS A 253 15.63 3.48 -20.14
N ILE A 254 16.71 4.22 -19.89
CA ILE A 254 18.08 3.85 -20.22
C ILE A 254 18.73 3.13 -19.02
N GLU A 255 19.74 2.30 -19.31
CA GLU A 255 20.54 1.63 -18.30
C GLU A 255 21.86 2.39 -18.15
N LEU A 256 22.12 2.94 -16.96
CA LEU A 256 23.29 3.78 -16.69
C LEU A 256 24.30 3.04 -15.83
N HIS A 257 25.57 3.04 -16.24
CA HIS A 257 26.69 2.64 -15.40
C HIS A 257 27.37 3.87 -14.81
N TYR A 258 27.68 3.84 -13.52
CA TYR A 258 28.36 4.90 -12.79
C TYR A 258 29.08 4.35 -11.55
N PRO A 259 30.30 4.84 -11.24
CA PRO A 259 31.04 4.43 -10.04
C PRO A 259 30.32 4.85 -8.76
N PHE A 260 30.73 4.28 -7.62
CA PHE A 260 30.13 4.61 -6.33
C PHE A 260 30.88 5.71 -5.58
N GLU A 261 30.10 6.59 -4.93
CA GLU A 261 30.61 7.62 -4.05
C GLU A 261 30.57 7.16 -2.59
N HIS A 262 29.53 6.41 -2.21
CA HIS A 262 29.19 6.04 -0.84
C HIS A 262 29.00 4.52 -0.68
N VAL A 263 29.40 4.01 0.49
CA VAL A 263 29.14 2.62 0.93
C VAL A 263 28.20 2.68 2.13
N MET A 264 27.17 1.85 2.11
CA MET A 264 26.20 1.67 3.20
C MET A 264 26.37 0.27 3.78
N PHE A 265 26.39 0.12 5.10
CA PHE A 265 26.54 -1.18 5.75
C PHE A 265 25.72 -1.26 7.04
N ASP A 266 24.66 -2.07 7.02
CA ASP A 266 23.59 -2.04 8.02
C ASP A 266 23.01 -3.44 8.32
N LEU A 267 22.24 -3.54 9.40
CA LEU A 267 21.47 -4.74 9.74
C LEU A 267 20.21 -4.81 8.87
N LEU A 268 19.99 -5.95 8.20
CA LEU A 268 18.89 -6.13 7.26
C LEU A 268 17.61 -6.67 7.92
N ASN A 269 17.74 -7.51 8.95
CA ASN A 269 16.64 -8.34 9.46
C ASN A 269 16.38 -8.22 10.98
N ALA A 270 17.13 -7.41 11.73
CA ALA A 270 17.00 -7.29 13.18
C ALA A 270 17.42 -5.91 13.71
N THR A 271 16.73 -5.42 14.76
CA THR A 271 17.13 -4.21 15.52
C THR A 271 17.84 -4.58 16.82
N ASP A 272 17.20 -5.42 17.64
CA ASP A 272 17.69 -5.88 18.94
C ASP A 272 18.02 -7.37 18.87
N VAL A 273 19.16 -7.65 18.24
CA VAL A 273 19.73 -8.99 18.13
C VAL A 273 19.97 -9.57 19.53
N LYS A 274 19.58 -10.83 19.76
CA LYS A 274 19.88 -11.60 20.98
C LYS A 274 20.66 -12.87 20.66
N GLU A 275 21.33 -13.41 21.66
CA GLU A 275 22.11 -14.65 21.58
C GLU A 275 21.21 -15.81 21.12
N GLY A 276 21.58 -16.44 20.00
CA GLY A 276 20.82 -17.48 19.31
C GLY A 276 20.11 -17.06 18.03
N ASP A 277 20.00 -15.76 17.70
CA ASP A 277 19.36 -15.27 16.45
C ASP A 277 20.19 -15.54 15.19
N ASP A 278 19.53 -15.60 14.02
CA ASP A 278 20.17 -15.53 12.69
C ASP A 278 20.14 -14.08 12.18
N VAL A 279 21.31 -13.53 11.84
CA VAL A 279 21.51 -12.10 11.56
C VAL A 279 22.15 -11.90 10.18
N THR A 280 21.57 -11.05 9.35
CA THR A 280 22.17 -10.62 8.07
C THR A 280 22.57 -9.15 8.12
N LEU A 281 23.85 -8.89 7.93
CA LEU A 281 24.40 -7.57 7.64
C LEU A 281 24.44 -7.37 6.12
N LYS A 282 23.83 -6.30 5.62
CA LYS A 282 23.83 -5.93 4.20
C LYS A 282 24.76 -4.76 3.95
N CYS A 283 25.67 -4.95 3.01
CA CYS A 283 26.43 -3.90 2.35
C CYS A 283 25.78 -3.55 1.00
N ALA A 284 25.89 -2.29 0.61
CA ALA A 284 25.48 -1.79 -0.70
C ALA A 284 26.28 -0.52 -1.02
N THR A 285 26.34 -0.13 -2.29
CA THR A 285 26.87 1.18 -2.69
C THR A 285 25.83 1.98 -3.47
N ASP A 286 26.08 3.27 -3.64
CA ASP A 286 25.28 4.15 -4.49
C ASP A 286 25.75 4.18 -5.96
N GLY A 287 26.48 3.15 -6.40
CA GLY A 287 26.93 2.91 -7.79
C GLY A 287 26.04 1.95 -8.58
N ASN A 288 26.29 1.83 -9.89
CA ASN A 288 25.69 0.79 -10.74
C ASN A 288 26.68 0.33 -11.84
N PRO A 289 26.97 -0.97 -12.03
CA PRO A 289 26.51 -2.11 -11.20
C PRO A 289 27.01 -2.02 -9.75
N GLN A 290 26.51 -2.89 -8.88
CA GLN A 290 27.09 -3.04 -7.54
C GLN A 290 28.47 -3.70 -7.63
N PRO A 291 29.46 -3.25 -6.85
CA PRO A 291 30.82 -3.78 -6.87
C PRO A 291 30.94 -5.13 -6.15
N PHE A 292 32.16 -5.68 -6.13
CA PHE A 292 32.50 -6.75 -5.20
C PHE A 292 32.63 -6.19 -3.77
N PHE A 293 32.25 -7.02 -2.79
CA PHE A 293 32.24 -6.67 -1.37
C PHE A 293 33.05 -7.68 -0.58
N ASP A 294 33.97 -7.19 0.24
CA ASP A 294 34.77 -7.97 1.17
C ASP A 294 34.42 -7.62 2.62
N PHE A 295 34.27 -8.63 3.47
CA PHE A 295 33.80 -8.48 4.85
C PHE A 295 34.88 -8.80 5.87
N TYR A 296 34.95 -8.00 6.94
CA TYR A 296 35.89 -8.19 8.04
C TYR A 296 35.19 -8.02 9.39
N LYS A 297 35.63 -8.77 10.41
CA LYS A 297 35.27 -8.61 11.82
C LYS A 297 36.52 -8.23 12.60
N GLN A 298 36.47 -7.16 13.39
CA GLN A 298 37.59 -6.75 14.23
C GLN A 298 37.67 -7.66 15.48
N VAL A 299 38.82 -8.32 15.67
CA VAL A 299 39.07 -9.28 16.75
C VAL A 299 40.44 -9.00 17.36
N GLN A 300 40.50 -8.56 18.62
CA GLN A 300 41.76 -8.33 19.35
C GLN A 300 42.78 -7.45 18.59
N ASN A 301 42.30 -6.40 17.93
CA ASN A 301 43.00 -5.47 17.03
C ASN A 301 43.38 -6.00 15.63
N GLU A 302 43.11 -7.27 15.31
CA GLU A 302 43.26 -7.83 13.97
C GLU A 302 41.94 -7.82 13.19
N ALA A 303 42.01 -7.64 11.86
CA ALA A 303 40.85 -7.68 10.97
C ALA A 303 40.68 -9.10 10.39
N LYS A 304 39.80 -9.90 10.98
CA LYS A 304 39.51 -11.25 10.47
C LYS A 304 38.57 -11.17 9.27
N LYS A 305 38.99 -11.67 8.10
CA LYS A 305 38.12 -11.80 6.92
C LYS A 305 36.95 -12.77 7.20
N MET A 306 35.77 -12.42 6.68
CA MET A 306 34.50 -13.13 6.86
C MET A 306 33.93 -13.52 5.49
N GLU A 307 33.20 -14.63 5.44
CA GLU A 307 32.55 -15.13 4.22
C GLU A 307 31.19 -14.46 4.02
N GLY A 308 30.95 -13.93 2.82
CA GLY A 308 29.69 -13.31 2.40
C GLY A 308 29.52 -13.40 0.88
N ALA A 309 28.32 -13.10 0.38
CA ALA A 309 27.98 -13.18 -1.03
C ALA A 309 26.99 -12.07 -1.41
N GLU A 310 27.11 -11.49 -2.62
CA GLU A 310 26.18 -10.49 -3.16
C GLU A 310 25.91 -9.28 -2.23
N GLY A 311 26.93 -8.87 -1.47
CA GLY A 311 26.82 -7.79 -0.48
C GLY A 311 26.15 -8.21 0.83
N LEU A 312 25.92 -9.50 1.08
CA LEU A 312 25.32 -10.03 2.31
C LEU A 312 26.33 -10.85 3.13
N LEU A 313 26.50 -10.49 4.40
CA LEU A 313 27.17 -11.29 5.43
C LEU A 313 26.10 -11.85 6.38
N THR A 314 25.94 -13.18 6.43
CA THR A 314 24.96 -13.82 7.32
C THR A 314 25.67 -14.60 8.43
N LEU A 315 25.31 -14.31 9.68
CA LEU A 315 25.80 -14.96 10.89
C LEU A 315 24.65 -15.78 11.49
N LYS A 316 24.84 -17.09 11.66
CA LYS A 316 23.80 -17.98 12.20
C LYS A 316 23.99 -18.28 13.68
N SER A 317 22.88 -18.31 14.41
CA SER A 317 22.81 -18.53 15.86
C SER A 317 23.89 -17.77 16.63
N VAL A 318 23.85 -16.43 16.50
CA VAL A 318 24.92 -15.52 16.95
C VAL A 318 25.18 -15.63 18.44
N LYS A 319 26.45 -15.54 18.84
CA LYS A 319 26.86 -15.60 20.24
C LYS A 319 27.17 -14.20 20.75
N ARG A 320 27.19 -13.99 22.06
CA ARG A 320 27.64 -12.73 22.69
C ARG A 320 29.03 -12.28 22.21
N THR A 321 29.89 -13.24 21.85
CA THR A 321 31.22 -13.05 21.24
C THR A 321 31.20 -12.58 19.77
N ASP A 322 30.02 -12.48 19.17
CA ASP A 322 29.78 -11.86 17.87
C ASP A 322 29.35 -10.39 17.97
N SER A 323 29.20 -9.87 19.19
CA SER A 323 29.29 -8.43 19.40
C SER A 323 30.67 -7.90 18.99
N GLY A 324 30.72 -6.81 18.24
CA GLY A 324 31.97 -6.23 17.75
C GLY A 324 31.78 -5.30 16.56
N ASN A 325 32.87 -4.72 16.07
CA ASN A 325 32.84 -3.92 14.85
C ASN A 325 33.05 -4.82 13.62
N TYR A 326 32.16 -4.69 12.65
CA TYR A 326 32.26 -5.33 11.34
C TYR A 326 32.50 -4.24 10.29
N THR A 327 33.35 -4.52 9.32
CA THR A 327 33.65 -3.62 8.20
C THR A 327 33.28 -4.31 6.90
N CYS A 328 32.55 -3.60 6.04
CA CYS A 328 32.45 -3.91 4.62
C CYS A 328 33.43 -3.02 3.85
N ILE A 329 34.19 -3.61 2.93
CA ILE A 329 34.98 -2.91 1.91
C ILE A 329 34.31 -3.16 0.56
N ALA A 330 34.11 -2.10 -0.22
CA ALA A 330 33.68 -2.15 -1.60
C ALA A 330 34.81 -1.66 -2.50
N THR A 331 35.12 -2.42 -3.55
CA THR A 331 36.22 -2.13 -4.49
C THR A 331 35.65 -1.87 -5.87
N ASP A 332 35.89 -0.68 -6.43
CA ASP A 332 35.37 -0.27 -7.75
C ASP A 332 36.21 -0.84 -8.90
N PHE A 333 35.73 -0.72 -10.14
CA PHE A 333 36.44 -1.24 -11.33
C PHE A 333 37.76 -0.52 -11.62
N GLU A 334 37.94 0.70 -11.12
CA GLU A 334 39.21 1.46 -11.15
C GLU A 334 40.13 1.16 -9.93
N LEU A 335 39.80 0.14 -9.12
CA LEU A 335 40.49 -0.26 -7.88
C LEU A 335 40.43 0.76 -6.72
N ASP A 336 39.57 1.77 -6.81
CA ASP A 336 39.23 2.63 -5.67
C ASP A 336 38.46 1.83 -4.59
N GLU A 337 39.00 1.80 -3.38
CA GLU A 337 38.37 1.13 -2.23
C GLU A 337 37.72 2.13 -1.27
N LYS A 338 36.50 1.84 -0.84
CA LYS A 338 35.83 2.56 0.26
C LYS A 338 35.22 1.56 1.21
N SER A 339 35.08 1.95 2.48
CA SER A 339 34.55 1.08 3.52
C SER A 339 33.48 1.76 4.37
N ALA A 340 32.60 0.93 4.91
CA ALA A 340 31.61 1.30 5.91
C ALA A 340 31.63 0.28 7.04
N TYR A 341 31.38 0.73 8.28
CA TYR A 341 31.46 -0.13 9.46
C TYR A 341 30.13 -0.16 10.22
N LYS A 342 29.84 -1.30 10.84
CA LYS A 342 28.65 -1.53 11.66
C LYS A 342 29.03 -2.26 12.93
N ILE A 343 28.67 -1.66 14.08
CA ILE A 343 28.79 -2.33 15.37
C ILE A 343 27.59 -3.24 15.55
N LEU A 344 27.86 -4.55 15.64
CA LEU A 344 26.88 -5.55 16.08
C LEU A 344 26.92 -5.64 17.61
N VAL A 345 25.75 -5.67 18.24
CA VAL A 345 25.59 -5.91 19.68
C VAL A 345 24.63 -7.08 19.86
N VAL A 346 25.15 -8.22 20.33
CA VAL A 346 24.37 -9.42 20.60
C VAL A 346 23.94 -9.40 22.06
N ASN A 347 22.66 -9.21 22.30
CA ASN A 347 22.10 -9.10 23.64
C ASN A 347 21.98 -10.47 24.33
N TYR A 348 22.26 -10.52 25.63
CA TYR A 348 22.20 -11.74 26.41
C TYR A 348 21.72 -11.48 27.84
N ILE A 349 21.23 -12.53 28.49
CA ILE A 349 20.97 -12.60 29.92
C ILE A 349 21.51 -13.96 30.41
N ASP A 350 22.23 -13.95 31.52
CA ASP A 350 22.81 -15.16 32.10
C ASP A 350 21.76 -15.95 32.89
N GLN A 351 22.07 -17.23 33.17
CA GLN A 351 21.24 -18.07 34.03
C GLN A 351 21.07 -17.43 35.41
N MET A 352 19.84 -17.45 35.93
CA MET A 352 19.51 -16.85 37.22
C MET A 352 20.19 -17.63 38.35
N SER A 353 21.00 -16.94 39.17
CA SER A 353 21.63 -17.52 40.35
C SER A 353 20.81 -17.20 41.60
N VAL A 354 20.29 -18.24 42.25
CA VAL A 354 19.54 -18.14 43.52
C VAL A 354 20.46 -18.53 44.68
N THR A 355 20.38 -17.79 45.79
CA THR A 355 21.16 -18.04 47.01
C THR A 355 20.25 -17.96 48.25
N PRO A 356 20.22 -18.99 49.12
CA PRO A 356 20.80 -20.33 48.92
C PRO A 356 20.09 -21.11 47.81
N ALA A 357 20.81 -21.98 47.11
CA ALA A 357 20.27 -22.77 46.00
C ALA A 357 19.60 -24.09 46.45
N ASP A 358 19.97 -24.62 47.62
CA ASP A 358 19.51 -25.91 48.10
C ASP A 358 18.00 -25.94 48.45
N PRO A 359 17.33 -27.10 48.30
CA PRO A 359 15.92 -27.27 48.68
C PRO A 359 15.70 -26.91 50.15
N LYS A 360 14.96 -25.83 50.40
CA LYS A 360 14.94 -25.20 51.71
C LYS A 360 13.82 -25.81 52.55
N SER A 361 14.19 -26.76 53.40
CA SER A 361 13.34 -27.26 54.49
C SER A 361 13.40 -26.28 55.66
N VAL A 362 12.30 -25.56 55.90
CA VAL A 362 12.17 -24.49 56.92
C VAL A 362 11.10 -24.91 57.92
N LYS A 363 11.28 -24.62 59.21
CA LYS A 363 10.27 -24.98 60.20
C LYS A 363 9.08 -24.02 60.14
N LEU A 364 7.91 -24.52 60.50
CA LEU A 364 6.70 -23.75 60.73
C LEU A 364 6.99 -22.61 61.71
N GLY A 365 6.78 -21.38 61.27
CA GLY A 365 7.04 -20.16 62.03
C GLY A 365 8.42 -19.52 61.82
N ASP A 366 9.43 -20.24 61.32
CA ASP A 366 10.77 -19.71 61.05
C ASP A 366 10.78 -18.74 59.85
N LYS A 367 11.82 -17.90 59.76
CA LYS A 367 12.10 -17.02 58.61
C LYS A 367 12.73 -17.77 57.43
N VAL A 368 12.32 -17.44 56.21
CA VAL A 368 13.02 -17.85 54.98
C VAL A 368 13.33 -16.65 54.07
N GLU A 369 14.58 -16.56 53.63
CA GLU A 369 15.02 -15.57 52.63
C GLU A 369 15.77 -16.23 51.45
N TRP A 370 15.57 -15.71 50.25
CA TRP A 370 16.38 -15.97 49.05
C TRP A 370 16.74 -14.67 48.33
N GLN A 371 17.96 -14.61 47.82
CA GLN A 371 18.40 -13.58 46.88
C GLN A 371 18.59 -14.21 45.49
N CYS A 372 18.16 -13.51 44.44
CA CYS A 372 18.30 -13.92 43.05
C CYS A 372 19.04 -12.84 42.24
N LYS A 373 20.03 -13.24 41.46
CA LYS A 373 20.94 -12.34 40.72
C LYS A 373 21.28 -12.91 39.35
N THR A 374 21.51 -12.05 38.37
CA THR A 374 22.01 -12.42 37.04
C THR A 374 22.90 -11.30 36.47
N LYS A 375 23.38 -11.47 35.25
CA LYS A 375 24.07 -10.46 34.42
C LYS A 375 23.38 -10.40 33.06
N ALA A 376 23.40 -9.25 32.41
CA ALA A 376 22.83 -9.05 31.08
C ALA A 376 23.61 -7.99 30.30
N SER A 377 23.41 -7.93 28.98
CA SER A 377 24.04 -6.93 28.09
C SER A 377 23.51 -5.50 28.27
N LYS A 378 22.27 -5.36 28.75
CA LYS A 378 21.56 -4.11 29.04
C LYS A 378 21.04 -4.14 30.50
N PRO A 379 20.53 -3.01 31.04
CA PRO A 379 19.78 -3.02 32.30
C PRO A 379 18.65 -4.06 32.30
N HIS A 380 18.42 -4.70 33.45
CA HIS A 380 17.47 -5.79 33.59
C HIS A 380 16.71 -5.71 34.92
N THR A 381 15.55 -6.36 34.96
CA THR A 381 14.73 -6.52 36.17
C THR A 381 14.88 -7.95 36.71
N VAL A 382 14.65 -8.14 38.01
CA VAL A 382 14.62 -9.46 38.65
C VAL A 382 13.41 -9.55 39.58
N GLN A 383 12.49 -10.47 39.30
CA GLN A 383 11.22 -10.61 40.02
C GLN A 383 11.04 -12.01 40.58
N TRP A 384 10.51 -12.09 41.80
CA TRP A 384 10.09 -13.34 42.43
C TRP A 384 8.60 -13.59 42.23
N LYS A 385 8.22 -14.83 41.89
CA LYS A 385 6.84 -15.26 41.66
C LYS A 385 6.53 -16.59 42.35
N LYS A 386 5.27 -16.77 42.75
CA LYS A 386 4.67 -18.07 43.09
C LYS A 386 3.40 -18.25 42.26
N GLY A 387 3.40 -19.22 41.35
CA GLY A 387 2.40 -19.28 40.29
C GLY A 387 2.40 -18.00 39.46
N SER A 388 1.23 -17.39 39.26
CA SER A 388 1.07 -16.10 38.58
C SER A 388 1.39 -14.88 39.44
N THR A 389 1.44 -15.01 40.77
CA THR A 389 1.56 -13.88 41.70
C THR A 389 3.01 -13.41 41.84
N VAL A 390 3.27 -12.12 41.60
CA VAL A 390 4.54 -11.45 41.88
C VAL A 390 4.65 -11.15 43.38
N LEU A 391 5.79 -11.48 43.99
CA LEU A 391 6.06 -11.36 45.43
C LEU A 391 7.18 -10.35 45.74
N SER A 392 8.14 -10.16 44.84
CA SER A 392 9.21 -9.16 44.94
C SER A 392 9.66 -8.70 43.54
N GLN A 393 10.24 -7.50 43.46
CA GLN A 393 10.81 -6.93 42.23
C GLN A 393 12.25 -6.40 42.42
N ASP A 394 12.86 -6.66 43.58
CA ASP A 394 14.21 -6.25 43.99
C ASP A 394 15.21 -7.43 44.00
N GLY A 395 14.81 -8.57 43.42
CA GLY A 395 15.56 -9.82 43.47
C GLY A 395 15.61 -10.51 44.84
N THR A 396 14.99 -9.97 45.89
CA THR A 396 15.04 -10.54 47.25
C THR A 396 13.65 -10.93 47.74
N LEU A 397 13.45 -12.20 48.08
CA LEU A 397 12.22 -12.69 48.67
C LEU A 397 12.49 -13.11 50.11
N SER A 398 11.85 -12.43 51.07
CA SER A 398 11.93 -12.74 52.50
C SER A 398 10.51 -12.95 53.05
N ILE A 399 10.30 -14.07 53.75
CA ILE A 399 9.05 -14.42 54.44
C ILE A 399 9.41 -14.61 55.91
N GLU A 400 8.98 -13.69 56.77
CA GLU A 400 9.42 -13.63 58.18
C GLU A 400 8.92 -14.79 59.05
N SER A 401 7.77 -15.39 58.70
CA SER A 401 7.21 -16.52 59.44
C SER A 401 6.48 -17.45 58.47
N VAL A 402 7.04 -18.64 58.25
CA VAL A 402 6.59 -19.58 57.22
C VAL A 402 5.41 -20.43 57.68
N THR A 403 4.37 -20.52 56.83
CA THR A 403 3.19 -21.38 57.00
C THR A 403 3.16 -22.51 55.97
N TYR A 404 2.33 -23.54 56.18
CA TYR A 404 2.15 -24.64 55.22
C TYR A 404 1.59 -24.21 53.85
N GLU A 405 0.99 -23.02 53.74
CA GLU A 405 0.52 -22.43 52.48
C GLU A 405 1.66 -21.74 51.70
N ASN A 406 2.77 -21.42 52.38
CA ASN A 406 3.99 -20.98 51.70
C ASN A 406 4.71 -22.13 50.98
N ALA A 407 4.51 -23.41 51.37
CA ALA A 407 5.16 -24.56 50.73
C ALA A 407 4.96 -24.62 49.20
N GLY A 408 5.95 -25.16 48.47
CA GLY A 408 5.92 -25.32 47.00
C GLY A 408 6.95 -24.46 46.26
N GLU A 409 6.82 -24.42 44.93
CA GLU A 409 7.79 -23.78 44.03
C GLU A 409 7.68 -22.24 44.00
N TYR A 410 8.85 -21.59 44.04
CA TYR A 410 9.05 -20.17 43.82
C TYR A 410 9.98 -19.99 42.62
N VAL A 411 9.57 -19.16 41.66
CA VAL A 411 10.33 -18.89 40.43
C VAL A 411 10.88 -17.47 40.49
N CYS A 412 12.19 -17.33 40.33
CA CYS A 412 12.84 -16.07 40.02
C CYS A 412 12.92 -15.91 38.50
N VAL A 413 12.46 -14.77 37.98
CA VAL A 413 12.52 -14.41 36.55
C VAL A 413 13.31 -13.12 36.37
N GLY A 414 14.35 -13.16 35.56
CA GLY A 414 15.08 -11.99 35.07
C GLY A 414 14.65 -11.62 33.65
N ALA A 415 14.54 -10.32 33.36
CA ALA A 415 14.11 -9.84 32.05
C ALA A 415 14.82 -8.54 31.65
N VAL A 416 15.28 -8.46 30.40
CA VAL A 416 15.79 -7.23 29.78
C VAL A 416 14.63 -6.51 29.08
N SER A 417 14.09 -5.46 29.71
CA SER A 417 12.89 -4.76 29.20
C SER A 417 13.08 -4.17 27.79
N ASP A 418 14.30 -3.74 27.47
CA ASP A 418 14.68 -3.14 26.18
C ASP A 418 14.99 -4.18 25.08
N VAL A 419 14.74 -5.48 25.31
CA VAL A 419 14.96 -6.55 24.32
C VAL A 419 13.83 -7.58 24.42
N PRO A 420 12.81 -7.52 23.54
CA PRO A 420 11.64 -8.40 23.61
C PRO A 420 12.00 -9.89 23.65
N GLY A 421 11.46 -10.60 24.66
CA GLY A 421 11.66 -12.02 24.86
C GLY A 421 13.01 -12.43 25.48
N LEU A 422 13.91 -11.49 25.81
CA LEU A 422 15.18 -11.80 26.46
C LEU A 422 15.01 -11.98 27.98
N THR A 423 14.65 -13.20 28.38
CA THR A 423 14.38 -13.59 29.77
C THR A 423 15.12 -14.85 30.18
N ALA A 424 15.52 -14.92 31.46
CA ALA A 424 16.01 -16.14 32.11
C ALA A 424 15.22 -16.41 33.39
N GLN A 425 15.18 -17.66 33.84
CA GLN A 425 14.53 -18.03 35.10
C GLN A 425 15.27 -19.15 35.83
N ALA A 426 15.07 -19.22 37.14
CA ALA A 426 15.42 -20.37 37.98
C ALA A 426 14.35 -20.54 39.07
N SER A 427 14.16 -21.74 39.56
CA SER A 427 13.20 -22.01 40.63
C SER A 427 13.82 -22.72 41.84
N VAL A 428 13.18 -22.55 42.99
CA VAL A 428 13.49 -23.22 44.25
C VAL A 428 12.20 -23.70 44.90
N ASN A 429 12.27 -24.81 45.64
CA ASN A 429 11.11 -25.41 46.30
C ASN A 429 11.21 -25.24 47.83
N LEU A 430 10.15 -24.72 48.44
CA LEU A 430 10.03 -24.55 49.89
C LEU A 430 9.31 -25.76 50.50
N THR A 431 10.00 -26.50 51.36
CA THR A 431 9.40 -27.52 52.22
C THR A 431 9.21 -26.94 53.61
N VAL A 432 8.03 -27.11 54.20
CA VAL A 432 7.71 -26.57 55.53
C VAL A 432 7.57 -27.72 56.52
N THR A 433 8.54 -27.88 57.44
CA THR A 433 8.53 -28.92 58.47
C THR A 433 7.86 -28.43 59.75
N GLY A 434 7.23 -29.29 60.54
CA GLY A 434 6.70 -28.90 61.86
C GLY A 434 5.55 -29.74 62.35
N GLN A 435 4.99 -29.38 63.52
CA GLN A 435 3.84 -30.05 64.08
C GLN A 435 2.60 -29.86 63.18
N PRO A 436 1.77 -30.89 63.00
CA PRO A 436 0.60 -30.78 62.14
C PRO A 436 -0.42 -29.77 62.68
N GLN A 437 -1.22 -29.20 61.79
CA GLN A 437 -2.26 -28.23 62.12
C GLN A 437 -3.58 -28.67 61.47
N ILE A 438 -4.61 -28.91 62.29
CA ILE A 438 -5.95 -29.24 61.80
C ILE A 438 -6.62 -27.95 61.32
N GLU A 439 -7.04 -27.94 60.05
CA GLU A 439 -7.91 -26.91 59.50
C GLU A 439 -9.28 -26.97 60.19
N ASN A 440 -9.84 -25.81 60.58
CA ASN A 440 -11.08 -25.70 61.35
C ASN A 440 -12.18 -26.63 60.81
N PRO A 441 -12.49 -27.75 61.48
CA PRO A 441 -13.27 -28.80 60.86
C PRO A 441 -14.75 -28.47 60.84
N ALA A 442 -15.45 -28.93 59.80
CA ALA A 442 -16.90 -28.77 59.68
C ALA A 442 -17.64 -29.58 60.75
N PHE A 443 -18.78 -29.06 61.20
CA PHE A 443 -19.71 -29.80 62.04
C PHE A 443 -20.41 -30.90 61.24
N GLY A 444 -20.66 -32.06 61.86
CA GLY A 444 -21.54 -33.06 61.28
C GLY A 444 -23.00 -32.67 61.45
N GLU A 445 -23.84 -33.02 60.48
CA GLU A 445 -25.30 -32.83 60.54
C GLU A 445 -26.03 -34.17 60.33
N VAL A 446 -27.01 -34.44 61.19
CA VAL A 446 -27.96 -35.58 61.10
C VAL A 446 -29.39 -35.12 61.30
N THR A 447 -30.40 -35.87 60.85
CA THR A 447 -31.82 -35.51 61.07
C THR A 447 -32.38 -36.05 62.40
N LYS A 448 -31.77 -37.11 62.94
CA LYS A 448 -32.13 -37.77 64.21
C LYS A 448 -30.93 -38.49 64.83
N GLU A 449 -31.10 -38.94 66.07
CA GLU A 449 -30.18 -39.89 66.71
C GLU A 449 -30.17 -41.23 65.97
N GLY A 450 -29.01 -41.89 65.92
CA GLY A 450 -28.83 -43.20 65.26
C GLY A 450 -28.67 -43.15 63.74
N GLU A 451 -28.39 -41.99 63.16
CA GLU A 451 -27.99 -41.87 61.74
C GLU A 451 -26.47 -41.88 61.58
N GLU A 452 -25.98 -42.45 60.47
CA GLU A 452 -24.57 -42.37 60.11
C GLU A 452 -24.20 -40.94 59.71
N VAL A 453 -23.10 -40.43 60.29
CA VAL A 453 -22.51 -39.14 59.96
C VAL A 453 -21.05 -39.33 59.58
N THR A 454 -20.70 -38.86 58.39
CA THR A 454 -19.33 -38.88 57.88
C THR A 454 -18.65 -37.55 58.22
N LEU A 455 -17.58 -37.62 59.02
CA LEU A 455 -16.80 -36.48 59.47
C LEU A 455 -15.48 -36.41 58.71
N LYS A 456 -15.12 -35.20 58.25
CA LYS A 456 -13.88 -34.89 57.54
C LYS A 456 -12.94 -34.08 58.44
N CYS A 457 -11.71 -34.55 58.61
CA CYS A 457 -10.64 -33.88 59.32
C CYS A 457 -9.48 -33.61 58.33
N SER A 458 -9.32 -32.34 57.93
CA SER A 458 -8.20 -31.90 57.10
C SER A 458 -7.06 -31.40 57.98
N ALA A 459 -5.83 -31.80 57.71
CA ALA A 459 -4.65 -31.27 58.39
C ALA A 459 -3.49 -30.98 57.44
N TYR A 460 -2.82 -29.85 57.67
CA TYR A 460 -1.48 -29.59 57.16
C TYR A 460 -0.43 -30.32 58.02
N GLY A 461 0.72 -30.65 57.44
CA GLY A 461 1.86 -31.18 58.20
C GLY A 461 2.89 -31.89 57.32
N TYR A 462 4.18 -31.69 57.65
CA TYR A 462 5.28 -32.44 57.05
C TYR A 462 6.38 -32.75 58.11
N PRO A 463 6.86 -34.00 58.23
CA PRO A 463 6.36 -35.21 57.57
C PRO A 463 4.86 -35.49 57.78
N SER A 464 4.30 -36.28 56.87
CA SER A 464 2.87 -36.51 56.71
C SER A 464 2.21 -36.89 58.04
N PRO A 465 1.15 -36.19 58.50
CA PRO A 465 0.48 -36.52 59.74
C PRO A 465 -0.16 -37.91 59.71
N LYS A 466 -0.15 -38.57 60.87
CA LYS A 466 -0.97 -39.74 61.20
C LYS A 466 -2.21 -39.27 61.94
N PHE A 467 -3.37 -39.78 61.55
CA PHE A 467 -4.66 -39.45 62.14
C PHE A 467 -5.04 -40.48 63.21
N THR A 468 -5.88 -40.08 64.17
CA THR A 468 -6.45 -40.95 65.19
C THR A 468 -7.77 -40.34 65.65
N TRP A 469 -8.86 -41.07 65.44
CA TRP A 469 -10.20 -40.69 65.88
C TRP A 469 -10.51 -41.24 67.27
N LYS A 470 -11.17 -40.42 68.11
CA LYS A 470 -11.61 -40.74 69.48
C LYS A 470 -13.09 -40.34 69.63
N PRO A 471 -14.04 -41.30 69.74
CA PRO A 471 -13.87 -42.75 69.68
C PRO A 471 -13.31 -43.23 68.33
N SER A 472 -12.73 -44.43 68.31
CA SER A 472 -12.15 -45.02 67.10
C SER A 472 -13.22 -45.50 66.12
N ALA A 473 -13.01 -45.19 64.84
CA ALA A 473 -13.85 -45.64 63.73
C ALA A 473 -12.96 -46.05 62.54
N LYS A 474 -13.58 -46.65 61.52
CA LYS A 474 -12.91 -46.96 60.25
C LYS A 474 -12.73 -45.67 59.45
N GLU A 475 -11.49 -45.24 59.28
CA GLU A 475 -11.15 -44.07 58.46
C GLU A 475 -10.73 -44.42 57.03
N THR A 476 -10.75 -43.42 56.16
CA THR A 476 -10.10 -43.40 54.85
C THR A 476 -9.24 -42.13 54.75
N ILE A 477 -8.02 -42.28 54.25
CA ILE A 477 -7.06 -41.17 54.11
C ILE A 477 -6.90 -40.81 52.63
N SER A 478 -7.03 -39.52 52.31
CA SER A 478 -6.75 -38.92 51.00
C SER A 478 -5.76 -37.76 51.13
N ARG A 479 -5.24 -37.28 49.99
CA ARG A 479 -4.47 -36.04 49.88
C ARG A 479 -5.28 -35.05 49.05
N GLU A 480 -5.37 -33.82 49.53
CA GLU A 480 -5.97 -32.68 48.83
C GLU A 480 -4.92 -31.56 48.83
N ASP A 481 -4.29 -31.31 47.68
CA ASP A 481 -3.18 -30.37 47.51
C ASP A 481 -2.05 -30.54 48.55
N ASN A 482 -1.83 -29.55 49.42
CA ASN A 482 -0.85 -29.56 50.50
C ASN A 482 -1.39 -30.10 51.85
N LYS A 483 -2.63 -30.62 51.86
CA LYS A 483 -3.31 -31.21 53.04
C LYS A 483 -3.38 -32.72 52.93
N ILE A 484 -3.36 -33.38 54.08
CA ILE A 484 -3.84 -34.76 54.23
C ILE A 484 -5.23 -34.69 54.87
N VAL A 485 -6.13 -35.54 54.42
CA VAL A 485 -7.52 -35.56 54.86
C VAL A 485 -7.86 -36.97 55.34
N SER A 486 -8.26 -37.11 56.60
CA SER A 486 -8.93 -38.31 57.09
C SER A 486 -10.44 -38.10 57.10
N THR A 487 -11.16 -39.11 56.61
CA THR A 487 -12.63 -39.15 56.60
C THR A 487 -13.09 -40.41 57.32
N ALA A 488 -13.94 -40.28 58.33
CA ALA A 488 -14.45 -41.40 59.12
C ALA A 488 -15.95 -41.28 59.38
N THR A 489 -16.64 -42.41 59.42
CA THR A 489 -18.10 -42.49 59.61
C THR A 489 -18.43 -42.99 61.02
N PHE A 490 -19.40 -42.34 61.66
CA PHE A 490 -19.83 -42.60 63.03
C PHE A 490 -21.36 -42.70 63.08
N GLU A 491 -21.90 -43.46 64.04
CA GLU A 491 -23.32 -43.39 64.38
C GLU A 491 -23.56 -42.20 65.33
N ALA A 492 -24.50 -41.32 65.01
CA ALA A 492 -24.83 -40.15 65.81
C ALA A 492 -25.66 -40.51 67.04
N THR A 493 -25.02 -41.16 68.01
CA THR A 493 -25.55 -41.45 69.36
C THR A 493 -25.60 -40.20 70.23
N ALA A 494 -26.42 -40.19 71.28
CA ALA A 494 -26.48 -39.10 72.27
C ALA A 494 -25.11 -38.69 72.81
N ASP A 495 -24.21 -39.66 73.03
CA ASP A 495 -22.87 -39.40 73.55
C ASP A 495 -21.98 -38.68 72.53
N ILE A 496 -22.05 -39.05 71.24
CA ILE A 496 -21.34 -38.37 70.14
C ILE A 496 -21.93 -36.98 69.84
N MET A 497 -23.26 -36.82 69.94
CA MET A 497 -23.89 -35.50 69.79
C MET A 497 -23.58 -34.55 70.97
N ALA A 498 -23.42 -35.08 72.20
CA ALA A 498 -23.13 -34.28 73.39
C ALA A 498 -21.64 -33.94 73.54
N LYS A 499 -20.73 -34.90 73.28
CA LYS A 499 -19.29 -34.76 73.50
C LYS A 499 -18.51 -34.40 72.23
N GLY A 500 -19.08 -34.66 71.05
CA GLY A 500 -18.37 -34.62 69.78
C GLY A 500 -17.39 -35.79 69.58
N VAL A 501 -16.75 -35.82 68.41
CA VAL A 501 -15.68 -36.77 68.07
C VAL A 501 -14.37 -36.01 67.96
N THR A 502 -13.34 -36.41 68.69
CA THR A 502 -12.01 -35.78 68.58
C THR A 502 -11.20 -36.42 67.46
N CYS A 503 -10.83 -35.61 66.48
CA CYS A 503 -9.74 -35.91 65.55
C CYS A 503 -8.42 -35.44 66.19
N GLU A 504 -7.45 -36.35 66.27
CA GLU A 504 -6.08 -36.07 66.73
C GLU A 504 -5.12 -36.40 65.58
N VAL A 505 -4.14 -35.50 65.34
CA VAL A 505 -3.12 -35.66 64.30
C VAL A 505 -1.73 -35.57 64.91
N SER A 506 -0.80 -36.37 64.40
CA SER A 506 0.55 -36.50 64.96
C SER A 506 1.64 -36.66 63.91
N ASN A 507 2.82 -36.08 64.15
CA ASN A 507 4.07 -36.43 63.48
C ASN A 507 5.25 -36.32 64.46
N GLU A 508 6.50 -36.34 63.96
CA GLU A 508 7.70 -36.28 64.81
C GLU A 508 7.90 -34.95 65.56
N TYR A 509 7.23 -33.87 65.15
CA TYR A 509 7.38 -32.54 65.73
C TYR A 509 6.30 -32.17 66.75
N GLY A 510 5.19 -32.93 66.83
CA GLY A 510 4.12 -32.67 67.79
C GLY A 510 2.76 -33.22 67.36
N THR A 511 1.72 -32.73 68.02
CA THR A 511 0.32 -33.10 67.79
C THR A 511 -0.61 -31.88 67.79
N ASP A 512 -1.73 -31.99 67.09
CA ASP A 512 -2.90 -31.10 67.22
C ASP A 512 -4.17 -31.95 67.36
N SER A 513 -5.21 -31.41 67.98
CA SER A 513 -6.49 -32.08 68.11
C SER A 513 -7.65 -31.10 68.08
N LYS A 514 -8.76 -31.49 67.47
CA LYS A 514 -10.02 -30.74 67.41
C LYS A 514 -11.20 -31.68 67.63
N THR A 515 -12.21 -31.19 68.34
CA THR A 515 -13.47 -31.92 68.55
C THR A 515 -14.52 -31.46 67.53
N LEU A 516 -14.96 -32.40 66.71
CA LEU A 516 -15.99 -32.23 65.70
C LEU A 516 -17.34 -32.55 66.32
N PHE A 517 -18.21 -31.55 66.48
CA PHE A 517 -19.54 -31.75 67.05
C PHE A 517 -20.54 -32.17 65.97
N VAL A 518 -21.34 -33.19 66.27
CA VAL A 518 -22.47 -33.62 65.46
C VAL A 518 -23.72 -32.91 65.98
N LYS A 519 -24.44 -32.23 65.09
CA LYS A 519 -25.66 -31.47 65.42
C LYS A 519 -26.85 -32.12 64.73
N VAL A 520 -27.97 -32.20 65.44
CA VAL A 520 -29.25 -32.45 64.77
C VAL A 520 -29.54 -31.24 63.89
N LYS A 521 -29.48 -31.44 62.57
CA LYS A 521 -30.02 -30.55 61.56
C LYS A 521 -31.48 -30.33 61.92
N ARG A 522 -31.77 -29.16 62.49
CA ARG A 522 -33.16 -28.78 62.72
C ARG A 522 -33.85 -28.87 61.37
N ALA A 523 -34.95 -29.59 61.31
CA ALA A 523 -35.96 -29.26 60.33
C ALA A 523 -36.32 -27.80 60.60
N ASP A 524 -35.83 -26.89 59.74
CA ASP A 524 -36.51 -25.63 59.57
C ASP A 524 -37.97 -26.00 59.35
N LYS A 525 -38.83 -25.52 60.26
CA LYS A 525 -40.25 -25.57 59.97
C LYS A 525 -40.38 -24.87 58.62
N GLN A 526 -40.96 -25.57 57.65
CA GLN A 526 -41.54 -24.91 56.50
C GLN A 526 -42.71 -24.06 57.02
N GLN A 527 -42.34 -22.88 57.55
CA GLN A 527 -43.15 -21.68 57.54
C GLN A 527 -43.76 -21.64 56.14
N GLY A 528 -45.09 -21.75 56.07
CA GLY A 528 -45.76 -22.42 54.95
C GLY A 528 -45.35 -21.92 53.56
N GLY A 529 -45.41 -22.85 52.58
CA GLY A 529 -45.10 -22.57 51.17
C GLY A 529 -45.76 -21.29 50.65
N PRO A 530 -45.16 -20.66 49.62
CA PRO A 530 -44.82 -19.23 49.61
C PRO A 530 -46.00 -18.25 49.47
N SER A 531 -47.00 -18.29 50.35
CA SER A 531 -48.13 -17.35 50.32
C SER A 531 -47.68 -15.89 50.44
N ALA A 532 -46.75 -15.58 51.36
CA ALA A 532 -46.21 -14.22 51.50
C ALA A 532 -45.41 -13.76 50.27
N VAL A 533 -44.60 -14.63 49.65
CA VAL A 533 -43.80 -14.26 48.47
C VAL A 533 -44.64 -14.21 47.20
N VAL A 534 -45.60 -15.12 47.02
CA VAL A 534 -46.56 -15.06 45.90
C VAL A 534 -47.47 -13.85 46.04
N VAL A 535 -47.97 -13.52 47.23
CA VAL A 535 -48.72 -12.27 47.46
C VAL A 535 -47.82 -11.05 47.23
N ALA A 536 -46.58 -11.03 47.70
CA ALA A 536 -45.65 -9.92 47.44
C ALA A 536 -45.33 -9.77 45.93
N VAL A 537 -45.11 -10.86 45.21
CA VAL A 537 -44.88 -10.85 43.75
C VAL A 537 -46.14 -10.43 43.00
N VAL A 538 -47.33 -10.93 43.37
CA VAL A 538 -48.61 -10.51 42.77
C VAL A 538 -48.90 -9.04 43.06
N VAL A 539 -48.65 -8.56 44.28
CA VAL A 539 -48.79 -7.13 44.63
C VAL A 539 -47.76 -6.27 43.88
N CYS A 540 -46.50 -6.69 43.78
CA CYS A 540 -45.49 -5.99 42.98
C CYS A 540 -45.83 -5.99 41.48
N VAL A 541 -46.33 -7.09 40.92
CA VAL A 541 -46.78 -7.17 39.53
C VAL A 541 -48.02 -6.30 39.30
N LEU A 542 -48.99 -6.28 40.22
CA LEU A 542 -50.14 -5.38 40.15
C LEU A 542 -49.73 -3.91 40.29
N LEU A 543 -48.79 -3.57 41.18
CA LEU A 543 -48.25 -2.22 41.31
C LEU A 543 -47.42 -1.80 40.09
N LEU A 544 -46.66 -2.71 39.48
CA LEU A 544 -45.93 -2.46 38.23
C LEU A 544 -46.88 -2.31 37.04
N LEU A 545 -47.95 -3.11 36.95
CA LEU A 545 -48.98 -2.96 35.92
C LEU A 545 -49.78 -1.66 36.12
N LEU A 546 -50.08 -1.27 37.36
CA LEU A 546 -50.66 0.03 37.67
C LEU A 546 -49.71 1.18 37.30
N LEU A 547 -48.42 1.09 37.63
CA LEU A 547 -47.39 2.06 37.23
C LEU A 547 -47.26 2.15 35.71
N VAL A 548 -47.21 1.03 34.99
CA VAL A 548 -47.17 1.00 33.51
C VAL A 548 -48.46 1.59 32.94
N SER A 549 -49.63 1.32 33.54
CA SER A 549 -50.88 1.97 33.12
C SER A 549 -50.87 3.48 33.40
N LEU A 550 -50.30 3.92 34.52
CA LEU A 550 -50.20 5.33 34.90
C LEU A 550 -49.22 6.07 33.98
N ILE A 551 -48.07 5.46 33.68
CA ILE A 551 -47.07 5.95 32.71
C ILE A 551 -47.67 5.95 31.29
N TYR A 552 -48.49 4.96 30.92
CA TYR A 552 -49.23 4.97 29.66
C TYR A 552 -50.26 6.10 29.61
N PHE A 553 -51.04 6.33 30.67
CA PHE A 553 -52.00 7.44 30.74
C PHE A 553 -51.33 8.82 30.82
N LEU A 554 -50.14 8.92 31.43
CA LEU A 554 -49.33 10.14 31.46
C LEU A 554 -48.69 10.41 30.09
N SER A 555 -48.02 9.44 29.47
CA SER A 555 -47.42 9.59 28.13
C SER A 555 -48.46 9.84 27.02
N LYS A 556 -49.67 9.27 27.18
CA LYS A 556 -50.85 9.55 26.33
C LYS A 556 -51.54 10.89 26.64
N LYS A 557 -51.12 11.60 27.69
CA LYS A 557 -51.52 12.99 27.98
C LYS A 557 -50.43 14.01 27.67
N THR A 558 -49.14 13.66 27.74
CA THR A 558 -48.02 14.52 27.29
C THR A 558 -47.73 14.45 25.80
N THR A 559 -48.54 13.73 25.01
CA THR A 559 -48.55 13.80 23.54
C THR A 559 -49.21 15.07 22.97
N MET A 560 -49.28 16.14 23.78
CA MET A 560 -49.62 17.51 23.39
C MET A 560 -48.59 18.46 24.02
N CYS A 561 -48.12 19.44 23.25
CA CYS A 561 -47.20 20.51 23.64
C CYS A 561 -45.77 20.10 24.05
N SER A 562 -44.88 20.00 23.06
CA SER A 562 -43.49 20.51 23.19
C SER A 562 -42.96 20.94 21.82
N LYS A 563 -42.51 22.20 21.72
CA LYS A 563 -41.99 22.80 20.48
C LYS A 563 -41.08 23.98 20.82
N LYS A 564 -39.79 23.86 20.52
CA LYS A 564 -38.75 24.93 20.55
C LYS A 564 -38.40 25.48 21.96
N ASP A 565 -37.22 26.09 22.19
CA ASP A 565 -36.05 26.37 21.33
C ASP A 565 -34.72 26.23 22.12
N LYS A 566 -33.56 26.49 21.46
CA LYS A 566 -32.20 26.48 22.05
C LYS A 566 -31.89 27.73 22.89
N GLN A 567 -30.88 27.71 23.79
CA GLN A 567 -29.48 28.12 23.50
C GLN A 567 -28.54 28.18 24.75
N GLU A 568 -27.22 28.14 24.49
CA GLU A 568 -26.00 28.14 25.34
C GLU A 568 -25.70 29.45 26.12
N PRO A 569 -24.62 29.56 26.96
CA PRO A 569 -23.45 28.67 27.20
C PRO A 569 -23.31 28.27 28.71
N ALA A 570 -22.18 27.96 29.39
CA ALA A 570 -20.71 27.97 29.14
C ALA A 570 -19.97 27.12 30.23
N SER A 571 -18.65 26.84 30.23
CA SER A 571 -17.67 26.44 29.18
C SER A 571 -16.23 26.31 29.77
N SER A 572 -15.67 25.10 29.99
CA SER A 572 -14.22 24.92 30.27
C SER A 572 -13.67 23.50 30.03
N ASN A 573 -12.66 23.41 29.16
CA ASN A 573 -11.52 22.46 28.98
C ASN A 573 -11.46 21.16 29.85
N VAL A 574 -10.96 20.00 29.39
CA VAL A 574 -9.71 19.71 28.62
C VAL A 574 -9.85 18.39 27.81
N ASN A 575 -9.07 18.29 26.71
CA ASN A 575 -8.68 17.11 25.89
C ASN A 575 -9.25 15.71 26.19
N ASP A 576 -9.70 15.04 25.12
CA ASP A 576 -10.08 13.62 25.10
C ASP A 576 -8.96 12.75 24.47
N ILE A 577 -8.85 11.49 24.91
CA ILE A 577 -8.05 10.43 24.28
C ILE A 577 -8.94 9.19 24.15
N VAL A 578 -9.48 8.98 22.94
CA VAL A 578 -10.28 7.79 22.63
C VAL A 578 -9.35 6.61 22.39
N VAL A 579 -9.51 5.56 23.20
CA VAL A 579 -9.02 4.20 22.89
C VAL A 579 -10.23 3.29 22.77
N GLU A 580 -10.59 2.92 21.54
CA GLU A 580 -11.60 1.88 21.30
C GLU A 580 -11.02 0.51 21.68
N MET A 581 -11.53 -0.09 22.76
CA MET A 581 -11.44 -1.55 22.95
C MET A 581 -12.68 -2.22 22.36
N LYS A 582 -12.51 -2.79 21.17
CA LYS A 582 -13.49 -3.64 20.52
C LYS A 582 -13.33 -5.08 21.02
N SER A 583 -14.40 -5.67 21.56
CA SER A 583 -14.45 -7.09 21.92
C SER A 583 -15.81 -7.65 21.49
N ASP A 584 -15.79 -8.79 20.80
CA ASP A 584 -16.92 -9.27 20.03
C ASP A 584 -17.97 -10.00 20.86
N LYS A 585 -19.22 -9.91 20.39
CA LYS A 585 -20.37 -10.54 21.02
C LYS A 585 -20.51 -11.98 20.52
N ALA A 586 -20.19 -12.95 21.37
CA ALA A 586 -20.54 -14.35 21.13
C ALA A 586 -22.07 -14.53 21.05
N ASN A 587 -22.51 -15.50 20.26
CA ASN A 587 -23.84 -16.10 20.39
C ASN A 587 -23.74 -17.60 20.12
N GLU A 588 -24.44 -18.39 20.93
CA GLU A 588 -24.55 -19.84 20.78
C GLU A 588 -25.55 -20.20 19.69
N GLU A 589 -25.46 -21.41 19.15
CA GLU A 589 -26.53 -22.40 19.33
C GLU A 589 -26.01 -23.83 19.13
N ALA A 590 -26.71 -24.81 19.71
CA ALA A 590 -26.22 -26.19 19.83
C ALA A 590 -27.00 -27.18 18.95
N GLY A 591 -26.30 -28.21 18.44
CA GLY A 591 -26.88 -29.27 17.62
C GLY A 591 -26.27 -30.64 17.90
N LEU A 592 -26.87 -31.39 18.84
CA LEU A 592 -26.52 -32.79 19.10
C LEU A 592 -27.01 -33.71 17.98
N LEU A 593 -26.22 -34.71 17.59
CA LEU A 593 -26.59 -36.13 17.77
C LEU A 593 -25.47 -37.14 17.43
N ASN A 594 -25.54 -38.29 18.11
CA ASN A 594 -24.57 -39.39 18.05
C ASN A 594 -24.48 -40.11 16.69
N LYS A 595 -23.27 -40.59 16.32
CA LYS A 595 -23.02 -42.06 16.26
C LYS A 595 -21.55 -42.51 16.22
N LYS A 596 -21.37 -43.70 16.80
CA LYS A 596 -20.30 -44.71 16.69
C LYS A 596 -19.53 -44.71 15.34
N VAL A 597 -18.18 -44.67 15.31
CA VAL A 597 -17.17 -45.70 15.71
C VAL A 597 -16.80 -46.64 14.54
N SER A 598 -15.50 -47.03 14.51
CA SER A 598 -14.80 -47.94 13.58
C SER A 598 -14.27 -47.33 12.28
N THR A 599 -13.16 -47.81 11.69
CA THR A 599 -11.96 -48.57 12.16
C THR A 599 -10.97 -48.61 10.96
N GLU A 600 -9.66 -48.43 11.18
CA GLU A 600 -8.56 -48.58 10.18
C GLU A 600 -8.67 -47.63 8.96
N GLN A 601 -7.59 -47.06 8.43
CA GLN A 601 -6.28 -47.65 8.12
C GLN A 601 -5.13 -46.64 8.23
#